data_AF-A0A962IAT4-F1
#
_entry.id   AF-A0A962IAT4-F1
#
_cell.length_a   1.000
_cell.length_b   1.000
_cell.length_c   1.000
_cell.angle_alpha   90.00
_cell.angle_beta   90.00
_cell.angle_gamma   90.00
#
_symmetry.space_group_name_H-M   'P 1'
#
loop_
_entity.id
_entity.type
_entity.pdbx_description
1 polymer ?
#
loop_
_entity_poly.entity_id
_entity_poly.type
_entity_poly.pdbx_seq_one_letter_code
_entity_poly.pdbx_strand_id
1 'polypeptide(L)'
;MLQIFRSSRMEMLADLLAAQLHRHRPASVLAPQTVLIGHLGMKRWLTSRLAEQRLPQLPRIAANLDMLLPGEWLDELARSVLGRAAMAIAPYRRAALRWRIHSLLAELDDPQVASYLRGEDSVRRRFQLADRLAGLYSQYLV
;
A
#
# COMPACT_ATOMS: atom_id res chain seq x y z
N MET A 1 -14.59 -7.19 16.35
CA MET A 1 -14.95 -8.48 15.69
C MET A 1 -14.71 -8.32 14.20
N LEU A 2 -13.99 -9.24 13.56
CA LEU A 2 -13.81 -9.24 12.11
C LEU A 2 -15.06 -9.82 11.46
N GLN A 3 -15.68 -9.07 10.53
CA GLN A 3 -16.83 -9.52 9.75
C GLN A 3 -16.40 -9.76 8.30
N ILE A 4 -16.81 -10.89 7.73
CA ILE A 4 -16.48 -11.26 6.35
C ILE A 4 -17.77 -11.35 5.55
N PHE A 5 -17.92 -10.48 4.56
CA PHE A 5 -19.03 -10.49 3.61
C PHE A 5 -18.56 -11.13 2.30
N ARG A 6 -19.39 -12.00 1.71
CA ARG A 6 -19.09 -12.69 0.44
C ARG A 6 -20.22 -12.47 -0.55
N SER A 7 -19.86 -12.21 -1.80
CA SER A 7 -20.78 -12.02 -2.92
C SER A 7 -20.04 -12.29 -4.22
N SER A 8 -20.75 -12.77 -5.24
CA SER A 8 -20.25 -12.86 -6.61
C SER A 8 -20.37 -11.55 -7.40
N ARG A 9 -21.09 -10.56 -6.85
CA ARG A 9 -21.28 -9.24 -7.44
C ARG A 9 -20.68 -8.17 -6.54
N MET A 10 -19.76 -7.39 -7.10
CA MET A 10 -19.06 -6.33 -6.37
C MET A 10 -20.01 -5.19 -5.97
N GLU A 11 -21.04 -4.93 -6.77
CA GLU A 11 -22.07 -3.93 -6.50
C GLU A 11 -22.83 -4.22 -5.21
N MET A 12 -23.14 -5.50 -4.95
CA MET A 12 -23.81 -5.87 -3.69
C MET A 12 -22.89 -5.67 -2.48
N LEU A 13 -21.57 -5.88 -2.64
CA LEU A 13 -20.60 -5.59 -1.57
C LEU A 13 -20.45 -4.08 -1.36
N ALA A 14 -20.51 -3.27 -2.42
CA ALA A 14 -20.51 -1.81 -2.32
C ALA A 14 -21.76 -1.29 -1.60
N ASP A 15 -22.93 -1.85 -1.87
CA ASP A 15 -24.18 -1.49 -1.17
C ASP A 15 -24.11 -1.87 0.32
N LEU A 16 -23.59 -3.06 0.63
CA LEU A 16 -23.34 -3.49 2.01
C LEU A 16 -22.33 -2.56 2.70
N LEU A 17 -21.23 -2.19 2.02
CA LEU A 17 -20.25 -1.25 2.54
C LEU A 17 -20.88 0.11 2.82
N ALA A 18 -21.74 0.63 1.94
CA ALA A 18 -22.45 1.88 2.13
C ALA A 18 -23.30 1.85 3.41
N ALA A 19 -24.03 0.74 3.63
CA ALA A 19 -24.81 0.54 4.85
C ALA A 19 -23.93 0.48 6.10
N GLN A 20 -22.78 -0.21 6.05
CA GLN A 20 -21.84 -0.28 7.17
C GLN A 20 -21.21 1.09 7.48
N LEU A 21 -20.76 1.83 6.47
CA LEU A 21 -20.20 3.18 6.63
C LEU A 21 -21.20 4.11 7.29
N HIS A 22 -22.47 4.06 6.87
CA HIS A 22 -23.52 4.87 7.47
C HIS A 22 -23.84 4.48 8.92
N ARG A 23 -23.93 3.18 9.21
CA ARG A 23 -24.19 2.67 10.56
C ARG A 23 -23.07 3.03 11.55
N HIS A 24 -21.83 3.05 11.07
CA HIS A 24 -20.63 3.29 11.88
C HIS A 24 -20.00 4.66 11.62
N ARG A 25 -20.83 5.69 11.38
CA ARG A 25 -20.34 7.06 11.22
C ARG A 25 -19.61 7.54 12.48
N PRO A 26 -18.48 8.25 12.32
CA PRO A 26 -17.77 8.83 13.46
C PRO A 26 -18.60 9.92 14.12
N ALA A 27 -18.36 10.15 15.41
CA ALA A 27 -19.03 11.21 16.17
C ALA A 27 -18.66 12.62 15.66
N SER A 28 -17.42 12.79 15.18
CA SER A 28 -16.98 14.03 14.53
C SER A 28 -17.35 14.03 13.06
N VAL A 29 -18.06 15.07 12.61
CA VAL A 29 -18.53 15.22 11.23
C VAL A 29 -17.37 15.34 10.23
N LEU A 30 -16.22 15.87 10.67
CA LEU A 30 -15.03 16.04 9.82
C LEU A 30 -14.07 14.86 9.88
N ALA A 31 -14.29 13.89 10.78
CA ALA A 31 -13.43 12.71 10.84
C ALA A 31 -13.69 11.81 9.61
N PRO A 32 -12.66 11.48 8.82
CA PRO A 32 -12.83 10.59 7.67
C PRO A 32 -13.09 9.15 8.12
N GLN A 33 -13.78 8.38 7.28
CA GLN A 33 -13.87 6.93 7.42
C GLN A 33 -12.88 6.27 6.47
N THR A 34 -12.03 5.38 7.00
CA THR A 34 -11.03 4.66 6.19
C THR A 34 -11.65 3.46 5.48
N VAL A 35 -11.35 3.32 4.19
CA VAL A 35 -11.77 2.19 3.35
C VAL A 35 -10.54 1.62 2.64
N LEU A 36 -10.24 0.34 2.87
CA LEU A 36 -9.13 -0.32 2.19
C LEU A 36 -9.55 -0.74 0.78
N ILE A 37 -8.74 -0.39 -0.20
CA ILE A 37 -8.98 -0.69 -1.61
C ILE A 37 -7.89 -1.58 -2.18
N GLY A 38 -8.23 -2.53 -3.06
CA GLY A 38 -7.24 -3.45 -3.64
C GLY A 38 -6.31 -2.79 -4.67
N HIS A 39 -6.81 -1.76 -5.37
CA HIS A 39 -6.05 -1.02 -6.38
C HIS A 39 -6.65 0.37 -6.61
N LEU A 40 -5.85 1.30 -7.14
CA LEU A 40 -6.26 2.69 -7.31
C LEU A 40 -7.48 2.89 -8.22
N GLY A 41 -7.67 2.03 -9.23
CA GLY A 41 -8.86 2.06 -10.08
C GLY A 41 -10.18 1.90 -9.30
N MET A 42 -10.14 1.21 -8.16
CA MET A 42 -11.32 0.98 -7.32
C MET A 42 -11.76 2.25 -6.60
N LYS A 43 -10.86 3.20 -6.36
CA LYS A 43 -11.17 4.48 -5.71
C LYS A 43 -12.26 5.23 -6.48
N ARG A 44 -12.06 5.44 -7.78
CA ARG A 44 -13.01 6.12 -8.65
C ARG A 44 -14.32 5.35 -8.75
N TRP A 45 -14.23 4.06 -9.05
CA TRP A 45 -15.42 3.21 -9.18
C TRP A 45 -16.25 3.24 -7.90
N LEU A 46 -15.64 2.99 -6.74
CA LEU A 46 -16.34 2.95 -5.47
C LEU A 46 -16.94 4.31 -5.09
N THR A 47 -16.22 5.40 -5.33
CA THR A 47 -16.73 6.76 -5.08
C THR A 47 -18.00 7.03 -5.90
N SER A 48 -17.98 6.71 -7.21
CA SER A 48 -19.16 6.83 -8.07
C SER A 48 -20.30 5.92 -7.61
N ARG A 49 -20.03 4.64 -7.32
CA ARG A 49 -21.06 3.69 -6.85
C ARG A 49 -21.72 4.11 -5.54
N LEU A 50 -20.94 4.60 -4.58
CA LEU A 50 -21.45 5.10 -3.30
C LEU A 50 -22.25 6.40 -3.46
N ALA A 51 -21.95 7.24 -4.45
CA ALA A 51 -22.73 8.43 -4.74
C ALA A 51 -24.04 8.12 -5.50
N GLU A 52 -24.02 7.11 -6.38
CA GLU A 52 -25.16 6.72 -7.24
C GLU A 52 -26.13 5.72 -6.58
N GLN A 53 -25.78 5.19 -5.41
CA GLN A 53 -26.60 4.22 -4.68
C GLN A 53 -28.02 4.75 -4.42
N ARG A 54 -29.01 3.84 -4.38
CA ARG A 54 -30.45 4.19 -4.29
C ARG A 54 -31.13 3.66 -3.02
N LEU A 55 -30.36 3.29 -2.00
CA LEU A 55 -30.90 2.82 -0.72
C LEU A 55 -31.61 3.98 0.00
N PRO A 56 -32.88 3.81 0.43
CA PRO A 56 -33.73 4.92 0.89
C PRO A 56 -33.17 5.76 2.04
N GLN A 57 -32.35 5.15 2.90
CA GLN A 57 -31.84 5.74 4.14
C GLN A 57 -30.44 6.36 3.99
N LEU A 58 -29.81 6.21 2.82
CA LEU A 58 -28.41 6.58 2.62
C LEU A 58 -28.26 7.83 1.74
N PRO A 59 -27.33 8.74 2.05
CA PRO A 59 -27.10 9.91 1.21
C PRO A 59 -26.50 9.51 -0.14
N ARG A 60 -26.83 10.29 -1.17
CA ARG A 60 -26.31 10.13 -2.53
C ARG A 60 -25.04 10.94 -2.76
N ILE A 61 -24.15 10.92 -1.77
CA ILE A 61 -22.88 11.67 -1.74
C ILE A 61 -21.83 10.75 -1.14
N ALA A 62 -20.71 10.60 -1.84
CA ALA A 62 -19.51 9.93 -1.34
C ALA A 62 -18.41 10.98 -1.11
N ALA A 63 -18.14 11.30 0.14
CA ALA A 63 -17.16 12.29 0.55
C ALA A 63 -16.51 11.90 1.88
N ASN A 64 -15.37 12.51 2.19
CA ASN A 64 -14.63 12.29 3.44
C ASN A 64 -14.28 10.80 3.70
N LEU A 65 -13.99 10.06 2.63
CA LEU A 65 -13.51 8.68 2.69
C LEU A 65 -12.01 8.68 2.44
N ASP A 66 -11.26 8.08 3.36
CA ASP A 66 -9.84 7.86 3.18
C ASP A 66 -9.62 6.48 2.56
N MET A 67 -9.35 6.45 1.25
CA MET A 67 -9.22 5.21 0.49
C MET A 67 -7.76 4.84 0.32
N LEU A 68 -7.31 3.85 1.09
CA LEU A 68 -5.91 3.44 1.22
C LEU A 68 -5.67 2.05 0.62
N LEU A 69 -4.48 1.84 0.07
CA LEU A 69 -4.02 0.49 -0.26
C LEU A 69 -3.65 -0.27 1.03
N PRO A 70 -3.68 -1.61 1.05
CA PRO A 70 -3.37 -2.39 2.24
C PRO A 70 -1.99 -2.08 2.84
N GLY A 71 -0.98 -1.86 1.99
CA GLY A 71 0.36 -1.51 2.43
C GLY A 71 0.43 -0.13 3.11
N GLU A 72 -0.26 0.88 2.57
CA GLU A 72 -0.31 2.23 3.13
C GLU A 72 -0.99 2.22 4.51
N TRP A 73 -2.12 1.51 4.61
CA TRP A 73 -2.83 1.35 5.88
C TRP A 73 -2.02 0.59 6.92
N LEU A 74 -1.34 -0.49 6.53
CA LEU A 74 -0.50 -1.26 7.45
C LEU A 74 0.65 -0.40 7.99
N ASP A 75 1.26 0.44 7.15
CA ASP A 75 2.29 1.38 7.57
C ASP A 75 1.75 2.43 8.57
N GLU A 76 0.54 2.94 8.34
CA GLU A 76 -0.12 3.87 9.25
C GLU A 76 -0.47 3.22 10.59
N LEU A 77 -1.00 2.00 10.54
CA LEU A 77 -1.32 1.23 11.73
C LEU A 77 -0.06 0.89 12.52
N ALA A 78 1.01 0.46 11.85
CA ALA A 78 2.28 0.19 12.50
C ALA A 78 2.83 1.45 13.18
N ARG A 79 2.78 2.61 12.51
CA ARG A 79 3.18 3.89 13.11
C ARG A 79 2.34 4.28 14.31
N SER A 80 1.02 4.08 14.25
CA SER A 80 0.13 4.47 15.37
C SER A 80 0.28 3.55 16.58
N VAL A 81 0.53 2.26 16.37
CA VAL A 81 0.67 1.28 17.45
C VAL A 81 2.09 1.20 18.02
N LEU A 82 3.10 1.20 17.14
CA LEU A 82 4.51 0.96 17.51
C LEU A 82 5.35 2.25 17.57
N GLY A 83 4.82 3.39 17.12
CA GLY A 83 5.50 4.67 17.13
C GLY A 83 6.82 4.64 16.36
N ARG A 84 7.92 5.08 17.00
CA ARG A 84 9.26 5.12 16.40
C ARG A 84 9.77 3.74 15.97
N ALA A 85 9.33 2.65 16.60
CA ALA A 85 9.75 1.30 16.23
C ALA A 85 9.25 0.90 14.83
N ALA A 86 8.12 1.44 14.36
CA ALA A 86 7.64 1.21 13.00
C ALA A 86 8.60 1.75 11.92
N MET A 87 9.39 2.78 12.24
CA MET A 87 10.35 3.36 11.30
C MET A 87 11.54 2.42 11.03
N ALA A 88 11.73 1.36 11.83
CA ALA A 88 12.79 0.37 11.60
C ALA A 88 12.67 -0.32 10.23
N ILE A 89 11.47 -0.39 9.64
CA ILE A 89 11.22 -1.01 8.33
C ILE A 89 11.52 -0.05 7.17
N ALA A 90 11.45 1.27 7.37
CA ALA A 90 11.62 2.25 6.29
C ALA A 90 12.96 2.11 5.52
N PRO A 91 14.11 1.83 6.17
CA PRO A 91 15.38 1.57 5.48
C PRO A 91 15.40 0.31 4.62
N TYR A 92 14.44 -0.60 4.81
CA TYR A 92 14.30 -1.86 4.08
C TYR A 92 13.28 -1.80 2.94
N ARG A 93 12.58 -0.67 2.78
CA ARG A 93 11.75 -0.43 1.60
C ARG A 93 12.65 -0.36 0.37
N ARG A 94 12.20 -0.96 -0.75
CA ARG A 94 12.94 -1.06 -2.01
C ARG A 94 13.72 0.21 -2.39
N ALA A 95 13.08 1.39 -2.31
CA ALA A 95 13.71 2.65 -2.71
C ALA A 95 14.96 3.00 -1.87
N ALA A 96 14.91 2.79 -0.56
CA ALA A 96 16.04 3.02 0.36
C ALA A 96 17.03 1.86 0.30
N LEU A 97 16.52 0.62 0.30
CA LEU A 97 17.32 -0.59 0.28
C LEU A 97 18.19 -0.69 -0.98
N ARG A 98 17.67 -0.25 -2.13
CA ARG A 98 18.44 -0.13 -3.39
C ARG A 98 19.74 0.64 -3.19
N TRP A 99 19.70 1.79 -2.53
CA TRP A 99 20.90 2.62 -2.37
C TRP A 99 21.87 2.00 -1.37
N ARG A 100 21.37 1.36 -0.32
CA ARG A 100 22.21 0.59 0.62
C ARG A 100 22.92 -0.56 -0.07
N ILE A 101 22.18 -1.38 -0.84
CA ILE A 101 22.74 -2.48 -1.63
C ILE A 101 23.71 -1.93 -2.68
N HIS A 102 23.35 -0.84 -3.36
CA HIS A 102 24.22 -0.21 -4.32
C HIS A 102 25.57 0.10 -3.68
N SER A 103 25.61 0.78 -2.53
CA SER A 103 26.85 1.05 -1.79
C SER A 103 27.62 -0.24 -1.46
N LEU A 104 26.94 -1.24 -0.90
CA LEU A 104 27.56 -2.54 -0.55
C LEU A 104 28.16 -3.27 -1.76
N LEU A 105 27.55 -3.17 -2.95
CA LEU A 105 28.08 -3.77 -4.18
C LEU A 105 29.40 -3.16 -4.65
N ALA A 106 29.82 -1.97 -4.18
CA ALA A 106 31.19 -1.48 -4.45
C ALA A 106 32.25 -2.24 -3.65
N GLU A 107 31.88 -2.65 -2.44
CA GLU A 107 32.82 -3.17 -1.44
C GLU A 107 32.78 -4.70 -1.37
N LEU A 108 31.84 -5.31 -2.10
CA LEU A 108 31.64 -6.75 -2.10
C LEU A 108 32.77 -7.46 -2.84
N ASP A 109 33.53 -8.26 -2.10
CA ASP A 109 34.55 -9.15 -2.63
C ASP A 109 33.93 -10.47 -3.12
N ASP A 110 33.22 -10.40 -4.25
CA ASP A 110 32.68 -11.58 -4.95
C ASP A 110 33.11 -11.56 -6.43
N PRO A 111 33.77 -12.62 -6.92
CA PRO A 111 34.33 -12.64 -8.27
C PRO A 111 33.26 -12.64 -9.37
N GLN A 112 32.07 -13.19 -9.11
CA GLN A 112 30.97 -13.18 -10.08
C GLN A 112 30.37 -11.79 -10.22
N VAL A 113 30.14 -11.11 -9.09
CA VAL A 113 29.66 -9.72 -9.06
C VAL A 113 30.70 -8.79 -9.68
N ALA A 114 31.97 -8.92 -9.31
CA ALA A 114 33.05 -8.14 -9.89
C ALA A 114 33.16 -8.34 -11.41
N SER A 115 32.96 -9.57 -11.90
CA SER A 115 32.89 -9.86 -13.34
C SER A 115 31.71 -9.15 -14.03
N TYR A 116 30.52 -9.23 -13.43
CA TYR A 116 29.31 -8.61 -13.97
C TYR A 116 29.40 -7.08 -14.05
N LEU A 117 30.05 -6.46 -13.06
CA LEU A 117 30.19 -5.00 -12.94
C LEU A 117 31.34 -4.40 -13.76
N ARG A 118 32.10 -5.18 -14.55
CA ARG A 118 33.14 -4.66 -15.44
C ARG A 118 32.55 -3.99 -16.70
N GLY A 119 33.32 -3.05 -17.27
CA GLY A 119 33.02 -2.36 -18.53
C GLY A 119 32.47 -0.94 -18.35
N GLU A 120 32.23 -0.27 -19.48
CA GLU A 120 31.79 1.15 -19.52
C GLU A 120 30.41 1.35 -18.86
N ASP A 121 29.54 0.33 -18.92
CA ASP A 121 28.19 0.36 -18.31
C ASP A 121 28.16 -0.02 -16.82
N SER A 122 29.32 -0.12 -16.15
CA SER A 122 29.45 -0.59 -14.76
C SER A 122 28.49 0.11 -13.78
N VAL A 123 28.38 1.43 -13.85
CA VAL A 123 27.49 2.24 -12.99
C VAL A 123 26.02 1.87 -13.19
N ARG A 124 25.59 1.72 -14.46
CA ARG A 124 24.22 1.34 -14.79
C ARG A 124 23.92 -0.08 -14.30
N ARG A 125 24.83 -1.03 -14.54
CA ARG A 125 24.69 -2.43 -14.11
C ARG A 125 24.61 -2.55 -12.60
N ARG A 126 25.43 -1.79 -11.87
CA ARG A 126 25.40 -1.74 -10.40
C ARG A 126 24.06 -1.25 -9.88
N PHE A 127 23.52 -0.17 -10.46
CA PHE A 127 22.18 0.33 -10.10
C PHE A 127 21.08 -0.69 -10.39
N GLN A 128 21.09 -1.31 -11.58
CA GLN A 128 20.10 -2.31 -11.96
C GLN A 128 20.15 -3.56 -11.08
N LEU A 129 21.35 -4.05 -10.76
CA LEU A 129 21.54 -5.17 -9.85
C LEU A 129 21.03 -4.82 -8.45
N ALA A 130 21.37 -3.64 -7.94
CA ALA A 130 20.90 -3.17 -6.64
C ALA A 130 19.36 -3.03 -6.59
N ASP A 131 18.73 -2.50 -7.63
CA ASP A 131 17.27 -2.35 -7.70
C ASP A 131 16.57 -3.71 -7.79
N ARG A 132 17.15 -4.67 -8.53
CA ARG A 132 16.64 -6.04 -8.63
C ARG A 132 16.73 -6.78 -7.29
N LEU A 133 17.88 -6.72 -6.62
CA LEU A 133 18.07 -7.31 -5.30
C LEU A 133 17.17 -6.65 -4.24
N ALA A 134 17.04 -5.33 -4.26
CA ALA A 134 16.12 -4.61 -3.38
C ALA A 134 14.66 -5.04 -3.61
N GLY A 135 14.27 -5.27 -4.86
CA GLY A 135 12.96 -5.83 -5.21
C GLY A 135 12.75 -7.22 -4.62
N LEU A 136 13.73 -8.13 -4.76
CA LEU A 136 13.66 -9.48 -4.20
C LEU A 136 13.58 -9.48 -2.67
N TYR A 137 14.48 -8.74 -2.00
CA TYR A 137 14.44 -8.65 -0.53
C TYR A 137 13.16 -8.00 0.00
N SER A 138 12.59 -7.05 -0.74
CA SER A 138 11.29 -6.48 -0.36
C SER A 138 10.17 -7.51 -0.40
N GLN A 139 10.25 -8.54 -1.25
CA GLN A 139 9.27 -9.62 -1.28
C GLN A 139 9.39 -10.57 -0.08
N TYR A 140 10.57 -10.71 0.52
CA TYR A 140 10.76 -11.52 1.73
C TYR A 140 10.26 -10.85 3.01
N LEU A 141 9.97 -9.55 2.95
CA LEU A 141 9.45 -8.77 4.08
C LEU A 141 7.92 -8.73 4.12
N VAL A 142 7.25 -9.27 3.10
CA VAL A 142 5.79 -9.42 3.00
C VAL A 142 5.41 -10.83 3.44
#